data_AF-A0A1C1A1F2-F1
#
_entry.id   AF-A0A1C1A1F2-F1
#
_cell.length_a   1.000
_cell.length_b   1.000
_cell.length_c   1.000
_cell.angle_alpha   90.00
_cell.angle_beta   90.00
_cell.angle_gamma   90.00
#
_symmetry.space_group_name_H-M   'P 1'
#
loop_
_entity.id
_entity.type
_entity.pdbx_description
1 polymer ?
#
loop_
_entity_poly.entity_id
_entity_poly.type
_entity_poly.pdbx_seq_one_letter_code
_entity_poly.pdbx_strand_id
1 'polypeptide(L)'
;MARTSSFSNSDLSWECSQVKRKILNDAKKGRITRISKSVVFELIAARPRIGLKSSRMLWAGPQREYLESWFVKLEEELQLIFDSPPDADPTQTRSEELSKNYSILEAKVTHLTDLVATYRDALEKLRLENVKLRELTILRFGHIDTEAN
;
A
#
# COMPACT_ATOMS: atom_id res chain seq x y z
N MET A 1 -0.74 7.11 43.23
CA MET A 1 -1.56 6.41 42.23
C MET A 1 -1.39 7.13 40.89
N ALA A 2 -0.74 6.51 39.90
CA ALA A 2 -0.52 7.12 38.60
C ALA A 2 -1.87 7.25 37.86
N ARG A 3 -2.21 8.47 37.42
CA ARG A 3 -3.41 8.70 36.61
C ARG A 3 -3.28 7.87 35.34
N THR A 4 -4.26 6.99 35.08
CA THR A 4 -4.35 6.24 33.83
C THR A 4 -4.40 7.23 32.67
N SER A 5 -3.47 7.12 31.71
CA SER A 5 -3.51 7.93 30.49
C SER A 5 -4.81 7.64 29.73
N SER A 6 -5.43 8.68 29.17
CA SER A 6 -6.69 8.53 28.41
C SER A 6 -6.55 7.74 27.11
N PHE A 7 -5.31 7.44 26.70
CA PHE A 7 -4.96 6.77 25.45
C PHE A 7 -3.85 5.73 25.69
N SER A 8 -3.80 4.73 24.82
CA SER A 8 -2.76 3.70 24.82
C SER A 8 -1.53 4.12 24.02
N ASN A 9 -0.38 3.46 24.22
CA ASN A 9 0.82 3.71 23.43
C ASN A 9 0.63 3.36 21.94
N SER A 10 -0.20 2.37 21.61
CA SER A 10 -0.54 2.05 20.23
C SER A 10 -1.36 3.14 19.56
N ASP A 11 -2.27 3.77 20.29
CA ASP A 11 -3.05 4.92 19.78
C ASP A 11 -2.14 6.11 19.52
N LEU A 12 -1.23 6.41 20.44
CA LEU A 12 -0.24 7.48 20.26
C LEU A 12 0.62 7.24 19.02
N SER A 13 1.17 6.04 18.86
CA SER A 13 2.02 5.69 17.72
C SER A 13 1.27 5.79 16.38
N TRP A 14 0.01 5.34 16.36
CA TRP A 14 -0.83 5.44 15.18
C TRP A 14 -1.11 6.91 14.81
N GLU A 15 -1.49 7.73 15.77
CA GLU A 15 -1.78 9.15 15.55
C GLU A 15 -0.53 9.95 15.16
N CYS A 16 0.61 9.68 15.80
CA CYS A 16 1.91 10.22 15.39
C CYS A 16 2.22 9.88 13.93
N SER A 17 1.95 8.66 13.49
CA SER A 17 2.13 8.26 12.09
C SER A 17 1.23 9.04 11.13
N GLN A 18 -0.03 9.31 11.50
CA GLN A 18 -0.94 10.13 10.69
C GLN A 18 -0.49 11.60 10.65
N VAL A 19 -0.02 12.16 11.77
CA VAL A 19 0.53 13.53 11.84
C VAL A 19 1.79 13.65 10.99
N LYS A 20 2.72 12.70 11.10
CA LYS A 20 3.94 12.62 10.27
C LYS A 20 3.60 12.69 8.78
N ARG A 21 2.69 11.82 8.32
CA ARG A 21 2.27 11.79 6.90
C ARG A 21 1.73 13.14 6.43
N LYS A 22 0.89 13.78 7.23
CA LYS A 22 0.32 15.09 6.90
C LYS A 22 1.42 16.15 6.79
N ILE A 23 2.29 16.25 7.79
CA ILE A 23 3.37 17.26 7.85
C ILE A 23 4.34 17.08 6.68
N LEU A 24 4.78 15.85 6.39
CA LEU A 24 5.68 15.59 5.26
C LEU A 24 5.03 15.93 3.92
N ASN A 25 3.75 15.64 3.75
CA ASN A 25 3.03 15.99 2.52
C ASN A 25 2.88 17.50 2.34
N ASP A 26 2.63 18.24 3.42
CA ASP A 26 2.52 19.70 3.36
C ASP A 26 3.91 20.36 3.15
N ALA A 27 4.97 19.80 3.73
CA ALA A 27 6.35 20.21 3.47
C ALA A 27 6.76 19.98 2.01
N LYS A 28 6.50 18.78 1.46
CA LYS A 28 6.76 18.46 0.04
C LYS A 28 6.00 19.36 -0.94
N LYS A 29 4.84 19.88 -0.53
CA LYS A 29 4.04 20.82 -1.34
C LYS A 29 4.46 22.29 -1.15
N GLY A 30 5.51 22.55 -0.37
CA GLY A 30 5.97 23.91 -0.06
C GLY A 30 5.00 24.72 0.81
N ARG A 31 4.00 24.09 1.43
CA ARG A 31 3.02 24.79 2.30
C ARG A 31 3.57 25.09 3.68
N ILE A 32 4.62 24.38 4.09
CA ILE A 32 5.29 24.53 5.37
C ILE A 32 6.78 24.60 5.08
N THR A 33 7.43 25.65 5.57
CA THR A 33 8.88 25.86 5.49
C THR A 33 9.57 25.67 6.84
N ARG A 34 8.81 25.74 7.94
CA ARG A 34 9.29 25.52 9.30
C ARG A 34 8.15 25.00 10.17
N ILE A 35 8.45 24.06 11.05
CA ILE A 35 7.50 23.58 12.04
C ILE A 35 8.16 23.53 13.42
N SER A 36 7.44 23.97 14.45
CA SER A 36 7.94 23.93 15.82
C SER A 36 7.39 22.72 16.57
N LYS A 37 8.16 22.22 17.54
CA LYS A 37 7.77 21.09 18.41
C LYS A 37 6.43 21.34 19.12
N SER A 38 6.16 22.58 19.55
CA SER A 38 4.88 22.95 20.18
C SER A 38 3.69 22.74 19.25
N VAL A 39 3.78 23.19 18.00
CA VAL A 39 2.71 23.04 17.00
C VAL A 39 2.48 21.56 16.70
N VAL A 40 3.55 20.77 16.55
CA VAL A 40 3.41 19.32 16.31
C VAL A 40 2.73 18.63 17.50
N PHE A 41 3.08 18.99 18.72
CA PHE A 41 2.49 18.38 19.91
C PHE A 41 1.03 18.82 20.12
N GLU A 42 0.66 20.02 19.70
CA GLU A 42 -0.75 20.47 19.64
C GLU A 42 -1.53 19.67 18.60
N LEU A 43 -0.97 19.44 17.41
CA LEU A 43 -1.59 18.62 16.37
C LEU A 43 -1.82 17.18 16.83
N ILE A 44 -0.87 16.61 17.58
CA ILE A 44 -0.99 15.27 18.17
C ILE A 44 -2.05 15.27 19.28
N ALA A 45 -2.02 16.25 20.19
CA ALA A 45 -2.97 16.35 21.29
C ALA A 45 -4.44 16.44 20.80
N ALA A 46 -4.68 17.16 19.71
CA ALA A 46 -6.00 17.34 19.11
C ALA A 46 -6.53 16.12 18.33
N ARG A 47 -5.75 15.04 18.19
CA ARG A 47 -6.17 13.87 17.43
C ARG A 47 -7.29 13.09 18.11
N PRO A 48 -8.20 12.44 17.35
CA PRO A 48 -9.38 11.79 17.90
C PRO A 48 -9.09 10.73 18.97
N ARG A 49 -8.02 9.92 18.80
CA ARG A 49 -7.67 8.86 19.75
C ARG A 49 -6.90 9.35 20.98
N ILE A 50 -6.34 10.55 20.92
CA ILE A 50 -5.60 11.16 22.03
C ILE A 50 -6.51 12.08 22.83
N GLY A 51 -7.26 12.95 22.13
CA GLY A 51 -8.37 13.73 22.68
C GLY A 51 -7.97 14.66 23.82
N LEU A 52 -6.73 15.15 23.84
CA LEU A 52 -6.22 15.98 24.92
C LEU A 52 -6.61 17.44 24.72
N LYS A 53 -7.13 18.08 25.77
CA LYS A 53 -7.46 19.51 25.77
C LYS A 53 -6.22 20.42 25.73
N SER A 54 -5.05 19.91 26.11
CA SER A 54 -3.80 20.67 26.11
C SER A 54 -2.62 19.76 25.80
N SER A 55 -1.72 20.24 24.94
CA SER A 55 -0.46 19.59 24.62
C SER A 55 0.47 19.43 25.84
N ARG A 56 0.30 20.24 26.90
CA ARG A 56 1.12 20.21 28.14
C ARG A 56 1.24 18.81 28.76
N MET A 57 0.20 17.98 28.64
CA MET A 57 0.23 16.62 29.15
C MET A 57 1.23 15.70 28.42
N LEU A 58 1.52 15.99 27.15
CA LEU A 58 2.52 15.28 26.37
C LEU A 58 3.96 15.70 26.71
N TRP A 59 4.14 16.90 27.28
CA TRP A 59 5.45 17.45 27.65
C TRP A 59 6.02 16.88 28.96
N ALA A 60 5.14 16.46 29.87
CA ALA A 60 5.51 15.98 31.21
C ALA A 60 5.09 14.52 31.46
N GLY A 61 4.49 13.86 30.48
CA GLY A 61 3.99 12.50 30.59
C GLY A 61 5.06 11.42 30.35
N PRO A 62 4.76 10.15 30.68
CA PRO A 62 5.65 9.02 30.44
C PRO A 62 5.92 8.78 28.94
N GLN A 63 5.08 9.34 28.06
CA GLN A 63 5.26 9.25 26.61
C GLN A 63 6.21 10.29 26.03
N ARG A 64 6.77 11.18 26.88
CA ARG A 64 7.66 12.27 26.43
C ARG A 64 8.86 11.73 25.66
N GLU A 65 9.58 10.75 26.19
CA GLU A 65 10.79 10.21 25.55
C GLU A 65 10.49 9.63 24.15
N TYR A 66 9.37 8.92 24.02
CA TYR A 66 8.89 8.44 22.73
C TYR A 66 8.62 9.60 21.76
N LEU A 67 7.90 10.63 22.20
CA LEU A 67 7.57 11.78 21.36
C LEU A 67 8.79 12.61 20.99
N GLU A 68 9.78 12.72 21.87
CA GLU A 68 11.04 13.42 21.58
C GLU A 68 11.85 12.67 20.53
N SER A 69 12.06 11.37 20.70
CA SER A 69 12.76 10.56 19.70
C SER A 69 12.02 10.51 18.35
N TRP A 70 10.69 10.48 18.38
CA TRP A 70 9.87 10.55 17.18
C TRP A 70 9.97 11.92 16.48
N PHE A 71 9.99 13.02 17.25
CA PHE A 71 10.09 14.37 16.70
C PHE A 71 11.46 14.62 16.06
N VAL A 72 12.55 14.16 16.67
CA VAL A 72 13.90 14.26 16.08
C VAL A 72 13.95 13.60 14.70
N LYS A 73 13.40 12.38 14.57
CA LYS A 73 13.31 11.68 13.28
C LYS A 73 12.47 12.43 12.25
N LEU A 74 11.38 13.08 12.69
CA LEU A 74 10.56 13.91 11.81
C LEU A 74 11.33 15.16 11.34
N GLU A 75 12.11 15.78 12.22
CA GLU A 75 12.91 16.95 11.92
C GLU A 75 14.02 16.63 10.92
N GLU A 76 14.72 15.50 11.08
CA GLU A 76 15.69 14.99 10.11
C GLU A 76 15.06 14.79 8.73
N GLU A 77 13.88 14.15 8.65
CA GLU A 77 13.18 13.96 7.37
C GLU A 77 12.70 15.28 6.74
N LEU A 78 12.33 16.27 7.55
CA LEU A 78 11.95 17.60 7.07
C LEU A 78 13.14 18.39 6.56
N GLN A 79 14.29 18.31 7.23
CA GLN A 79 15.53 18.93 6.76
C GLN A 79 15.93 18.38 5.40
N LEU A 80 15.86 17.07 5.18
CA LEU A 80 16.11 16.47 3.87
C LEU A 80 15.18 17.01 2.77
N ILE A 81 13.93 17.33 3.10
CA ILE A 81 12.97 17.91 2.16
C ILE A 81 13.31 19.39 1.88
N PHE A 82 13.69 20.15 2.91
CA PHE A 82 13.98 21.57 2.78
C PHE A 82 15.33 21.87 2.15
N ASP A 83 16.33 21.01 2.38
CA ASP A 83 17.68 21.12 1.81
C ASP A 83 17.73 20.57 0.37
N SER A 84 16.66 19.90 -0.09
CA SER A 84 16.54 19.48 -1.48
C SER A 84 16.36 20.72 -2.38
N PRO A 85 17.20 20.91 -3.41
CA PRO A 85 17.09 22.07 -4.28
C PRO A 85 15.72 22.12 -4.98
N PRO A 86 15.15 23.32 -5.22
CA PRO A 86 13.79 23.50 -5.71
C PRO A 86 13.55 23.04 -7.16
N ASP A 87 14.50 22.34 -7.79
CA ASP A 87 14.43 21.88 -9.18
C ASP A 87 14.00 20.41 -9.36
N ALA A 88 13.65 19.70 -8.29
CA ALA A 88 12.93 18.44 -8.43
C ALA A 88 11.43 18.70 -8.32
N ASP A 89 10.85 19.24 -9.38
CA ASP A 89 9.41 19.30 -9.58
C ASP A 89 8.86 17.85 -9.45
N PRO A 90 8.24 17.45 -8.32
CA PRO A 90 7.89 16.05 -8.06
C PRO A 90 6.76 15.56 -8.98
N THR A 91 6.22 16.47 -9.80
CA THR A 91 5.18 16.25 -10.78
C THR A 91 5.74 15.74 -12.11
N GLN A 92 6.97 16.13 -12.50
CA GLN A 92 7.56 15.72 -13.78
C GLN A 92 8.17 14.31 -13.71
N THR A 93 8.96 14.00 -12.68
CA THR A 93 9.54 12.65 -12.50
C THR A 93 8.46 11.60 -12.27
N ARG A 94 7.41 11.95 -11.51
CA ARG A 94 6.29 11.04 -11.24
C ARG A 94 5.45 10.77 -12.48
N SER A 95 5.31 11.71 -13.41
CA SER A 95 4.56 11.51 -14.66
C SER A 95 5.30 10.54 -15.60
N GLU A 96 6.62 10.68 -15.73
CA GLU A 96 7.44 9.80 -16.59
C GLU A 96 7.64 8.40 -16.00
N GLU A 97 7.79 8.29 -14.67
CA GLU A 97 7.83 6.99 -14.00
C GLU A 97 6.47 6.29 -14.04
N LEU A 98 5.36 7.03 -13.87
CA LEU A 98 4.01 6.46 -14.01
C LEU A 98 3.72 6.04 -15.45
N SER A 99 4.17 6.81 -16.45
CA SER A 99 3.96 6.45 -17.87
C SER A 99 4.75 5.19 -18.26
N LYS A 100 6.01 5.07 -17.80
CA LYS A 100 6.82 3.85 -17.96
C LYS A 100 6.17 2.65 -17.27
N ASN A 101 5.72 2.82 -16.03
CA ASN A 101 5.05 1.76 -15.27
C ASN A 101 3.73 1.33 -15.93
N TYR A 102 2.98 2.28 -16.51
CA TYR A 102 1.74 2.00 -17.23
C TYR A 102 2.01 1.23 -18.52
N SER A 103 3.02 1.63 -19.30
CA SER A 103 3.43 0.93 -20.52
C SER A 103 3.89 -0.52 -20.23
N ILE A 104 4.66 -0.73 -19.16
CA ILE A 104 5.08 -2.08 -18.73
C ILE A 104 3.87 -2.91 -18.30
N LEU A 105 2.91 -2.30 -17.59
CA LEU A 105 1.70 -2.98 -17.14
C LEU A 105 0.80 -3.36 -18.32
N GLU A 106 0.64 -2.46 -19.29
CA GLU A 106 -0.12 -2.70 -20.52
C GLU A 106 0.50 -3.85 -21.33
N ALA A 107 1.83 -3.87 -21.50
CA ALA A 107 2.53 -4.96 -22.16
C ALA A 107 2.38 -6.31 -21.42
N LYS A 108 2.31 -6.31 -20.08
CA LYS A 108 2.03 -7.53 -19.32
C LYS A 108 0.59 -8.00 -19.51
N VAL A 109 -0.38 -7.08 -19.54
CA VAL A 109 -1.79 -7.41 -19.74
C VAL A 109 -1.98 -8.01 -21.13
N THR A 110 -1.42 -7.41 -22.18
CA THR A 110 -1.53 -7.94 -23.55
C THR A 110 -0.92 -9.34 -23.67
N HIS A 111 0.28 -9.53 -23.12
CA HIS A 111 0.92 -10.85 -23.09
C HIS A 111 0.07 -11.90 -22.35
N LEU A 112 -0.51 -11.53 -21.20
CA LEU A 112 -1.38 -12.44 -20.44
C LEU A 112 -2.69 -12.76 -21.18
N THR A 113 -3.28 -11.78 -21.88
CA THR A 113 -4.49 -12.03 -22.68
C THR A 113 -4.22 -12.96 -23.85
N ASP A 114 -3.08 -12.81 -24.53
CA ASP A 114 -2.67 -13.69 -25.62
C ASP A 114 -2.41 -15.12 -25.09
N LEU A 115 -1.74 -15.22 -23.93
CA LEU A 115 -1.51 -16.50 -23.28
C LEU A 115 -2.83 -17.19 -22.91
N VAL A 116 -3.80 -16.46 -22.37
CA VAL A 116 -5.14 -17.02 -22.08
C VAL A 116 -5.84 -17.49 -23.34
N ALA A 117 -5.75 -16.75 -24.45
CA ALA A 117 -6.34 -17.15 -25.73
C ALA A 117 -5.70 -18.44 -26.24
N THR A 118 -4.36 -18.54 -26.25
CA THR A 118 -3.66 -19.76 -26.67
C THR A 118 -3.99 -20.98 -25.81
N TYR A 119 -4.11 -20.82 -24.49
CA TYR A 119 -4.54 -21.90 -23.61
C TYR A 119 -5.98 -22.34 -23.88
N ARG A 120 -6.89 -21.40 -24.18
CA ARG A 120 -8.28 -21.75 -24.54
C ARG A 120 -8.33 -22.57 -25.82
N ASP A 121 -7.58 -22.18 -26.85
CA ASP A 121 -7.51 -22.92 -28.11
C ASP A 121 -6.92 -24.32 -27.93
N ALA A 122 -5.86 -24.45 -27.12
CA ALA A 122 -5.27 -25.74 -26.81
C ALA A 122 -6.26 -26.66 -26.07
N LEU A 123 -7.02 -26.10 -25.12
CA LEU A 123 -8.01 -26.84 -24.34
C LEU A 123 -9.17 -27.32 -25.22
N GLU A 124 -9.61 -26.50 -26.18
CA GLU A 124 -10.65 -26.89 -27.12
C GLU A 124 -10.19 -28.00 -28.07
N LYS A 125 -8.96 -27.92 -28.59
CA LYS A 125 -8.38 -29.02 -29.39
C LYS A 125 -8.31 -30.33 -28.61
N LEU A 126 -7.86 -30.27 -27.35
CA LEU A 126 -7.82 -31.46 -26.47
C LEU A 126 -9.20 -32.02 -26.20
N ARG A 127 -10.23 -31.19 -26.05
CA ARG A 127 -11.62 -31.64 -25.90
C ARG A 127 -12.11 -32.38 -27.13
N LEU A 128 -11.90 -31.81 -28.32
CA LEU A 128 -12.30 -32.44 -29.58
C LEU A 128 -11.58 -33.78 -29.78
N GLU A 129 -10.28 -33.84 -29.49
CA GLU A 129 -9.51 -35.08 -29.54
C GLU A 129 -10.03 -36.12 -28.55
N ASN A 130 -10.36 -35.72 -27.32
CA ASN A 130 -10.91 -36.62 -26.31
C ASN A 130 -12.27 -37.19 -26.74
N VAL A 131 -13.15 -36.36 -27.32
CA VAL A 131 -14.44 -36.82 -27.88
C VAL A 131 -14.22 -37.85 -28.97
N LYS A 132 -13.33 -37.56 -29.93
CA LYS A 132 -13.00 -38.47 -31.03
C LYS A 132 -12.42 -39.80 -30.53
N LEU A 133 -11.57 -39.77 -29.51
CA LEU A 133 -11.02 -40.98 -28.89
C LEU A 133 -12.11 -41.80 -28.20
N ARG A 134 -13.06 -41.15 -27.52
CA ARG A 134 -14.22 -41.83 -26.91
C ARG A 134 -15.09 -42.49 -27.96
N GLU A 135 -15.39 -41.81 -29.07
CA GLU A 135 -16.15 -42.38 -30.18
C GLU A 135 -15.45 -43.61 -30.78
N LEU A 136 -14.14 -43.52 -31.04
CA LEU A 136 -13.35 -44.66 -31.52
C LEU A 136 -13.35 -45.83 -30.54
N THR A 137 -13.29 -45.54 -29.24
CA THR A 137 -13.35 -46.57 -28.18
C THR A 137 -14.72 -47.25 -28.15
N ILE A 138 -15.80 -46.48 -28.26
CA ILE A 138 -17.17 -47.00 -28.33
C ILE A 138 -17.36 -47.84 -29.59
N LEU A 139 -16.87 -47.40 -30.75
CA LEU A 139 -16.95 -48.19 -31.98
C LEU A 139 -16.16 -49.50 -31.89
N ARG A 140 -15.00 -49.47 -31.21
CA ARG A 140 -14.12 -50.63 -31.10
C ARG A 140 -14.57 -51.66 -30.06
N PHE A 141 -15.16 -51.21 -28.95
CA PHE A 141 -15.46 -52.07 -27.79
C PHE A 141 -16.94 -52.05 -27.38
N GLY A 142 -17.76 -51.12 -27.89
CA GLY A 142 -19.19 -51.02 -27.57
C GLY A 142 -20.07 -52.12 -28.18
N HIS A 143 -19.49 -53.09 -28.88
CA HIS A 143 -20.15 -54.33 -29.32
C HIS A 143 -19.78 -55.55 -28.47
N ILE A 144 -19.00 -55.39 -27.39
CA ILE A 144 -18.48 -56.54 -26.62
C ILE A 144 -19.40 -56.94 -25.45
N ASP A 145 -20.43 -56.17 -25.11
CA ASP A 145 -21.29 -56.44 -23.94
C ASP A 145 -22.64 -57.14 -24.25
N THR A 146 -22.73 -58.04 -25.25
CA THR A 146 -23.93 -58.89 -25.42
C THR A 146 -23.66 -60.34 -25.84
N GLU A 147 -22.55 -60.95 -25.43
CA GLU A 147 -22.39 -62.42 -25.51
C GLU A 147 -21.94 -62.99 -24.16
N ALA A 148 -22.83 -62.91 -23.17
CA ALA A 148 -22.81 -63.78 -22.00
C ALA A 148 -24.20 -64.43 -21.87
N ASN A 149 -24.42 -65.48 -22.66
CA ASN A 149 -25.33 -66.60 -22.39
C ASN A 149 -24.95 -67.79 -23.27
#